data_AF-A0A951LSU9-F1
#
_entry.id   AF-A0A951LSU9-F1
#
_cell.length_a   1.000
_cell.length_b   1.000
_cell.length_c   1.000
_cell.angle_alpha   90.00
_cell.angle_beta   90.00
_cell.angle_gamma   90.00
#
_symmetry.space_group_name_H-M   'P 1'
#
loop_
_entity.id
_entity.type
_entity.pdbx_description
1 polymer ?
#
loop_
_entity_poly.entity_id
_entity_poly.type
_entity_poly.pdbx_seq_one_letter_code
_entity_poly.pdbx_strand_id
1 'polypeptide(L)'
;MAAPVETRRAPSPATLLLAVAALAAAGSIGYAALGRRGEAAADPLAKDWRTVGWAYAEKGDAAASAEAYRKATRIEPGNAENWSSLGEALQTGSRTVVPEAAQALARAIALDPSDARARYFLAVQKDLAGDHKGAIAAWSALLKDTPPGAPWEADLRRTIGETAKRNGLAAPALPPPAAAAPATAAPATAAIPGPTPEQLAAAGAIPPGEQDKMARAMVDRLAARLAANPDDADGWIRLMRSRAVLNDPAGARQALGDGLKAFGKDAATQARLKAAAAQLGL
;
A
#
# COMPACT_ATOMS: atom_id res chain seq x y z
N MET A 1 30.05 -42.68 -20.44
CA MET A 1 29.12 -41.80 -21.17
C MET A 1 28.45 -40.91 -20.14
N ALA A 2 28.78 -39.61 -20.10
CA ALA A 2 28.19 -38.65 -19.17
C ALA A 2 26.90 -38.07 -19.78
N ALA A 3 25.81 -38.08 -19.01
CA ALA A 3 24.53 -37.49 -19.41
C ALA A 3 24.61 -35.95 -19.40
N PRO A 4 23.90 -35.25 -20.31
CA PRO A 4 23.95 -33.79 -20.36
C PRO A 4 23.21 -33.19 -19.17
N VAL A 5 23.87 -32.24 -18.48
CA VAL A 5 23.26 -31.39 -17.47
C VAL A 5 22.33 -30.42 -18.20
N GLU A 6 21.01 -30.67 -18.14
CA GLU A 6 19.99 -29.70 -18.55
C GLU A 6 20.08 -28.47 -17.63
N THR A 7 20.72 -27.42 -18.13
CA THR A 7 20.70 -26.10 -17.50
C THR A 7 19.26 -25.58 -17.52
N ARG A 8 18.60 -25.59 -16.36
CA ARG A 8 17.30 -24.92 -16.19
C ARG A 8 17.48 -23.44 -16.54
N ARG A 9 16.99 -23.06 -17.72
CA ARG A 9 16.99 -21.68 -18.19
C ARG A 9 16.15 -20.86 -17.22
N ALA A 10 16.75 -19.84 -16.59
CA ALA A 10 16.04 -18.91 -15.73
C ALA A 10 14.85 -18.31 -16.50
N PRO A 11 13.69 -18.10 -15.85
CA PRO A 11 12.55 -17.45 -16.48
C PRO A 11 13.00 -16.09 -17.03
N SER A 12 12.56 -15.75 -18.23
CA SER A 12 12.96 -14.50 -18.87
C SER A 12 12.48 -13.31 -18.02
N PRO A 13 13.17 -12.15 -18.08
CA PRO A 13 12.77 -10.94 -17.35
C PRO A 13 11.31 -10.53 -17.58
N ALA A 14 10.77 -10.83 -18.78
CA ALA A 14 9.37 -10.61 -19.14
C ALA A 14 8.38 -11.41 -18.27
N THR A 15 8.72 -12.64 -17.85
CA THR A 15 7.89 -13.48 -16.97
C THR A 15 7.88 -12.98 -15.52
N LEU A 16 8.98 -12.39 -15.06
CA LEU A 16 9.07 -11.75 -13.73
C LEU A 16 8.29 -10.43 -13.68
N LEU A 17 8.31 -9.66 -14.77
CA LEU A 17 7.53 -8.43 -14.95
C LEU A 17 6.02 -8.68 -14.93
N LEU A 18 5.55 -9.73 -15.62
CA LEU A 18 4.15 -10.15 -15.61
C LEU A 18 3.71 -10.66 -14.23
N ALA A 19 4.58 -11.35 -13.48
CA ALA A 19 4.25 -11.85 -12.14
C ALA A 19 4.16 -10.74 -11.08
N VAL A 20 4.98 -9.68 -11.18
CA VAL A 20 4.92 -8.51 -10.29
C VAL A 20 3.73 -7.61 -10.64
N ALA A 21 3.43 -7.41 -11.92
CA ALA A 21 2.23 -6.69 -12.37
C ALA A 21 0.94 -7.44 -12.01
N ALA A 22 0.93 -8.78 -12.12
CA ALA A 22 -0.18 -9.60 -11.67
C ALA A 22 -0.35 -9.57 -10.13
N LEU A 23 0.71 -9.36 -9.34
CA LEU A 23 0.61 -9.22 -7.89
C LEU A 23 0.05 -7.85 -7.48
N ALA A 24 0.38 -6.79 -8.23
CA ALA A 24 -0.20 -5.46 -8.04
C ALA A 24 -1.67 -5.40 -8.48
N ALA A 25 -2.01 -6.04 -9.61
CA ALA A 25 -3.38 -6.15 -10.11
C ALA A 25 -4.24 -7.13 -9.28
N ALA A 26 -3.67 -8.23 -8.78
CA ALA A 26 -4.36 -9.13 -7.85
C ALA A 26 -4.57 -8.49 -6.46
N GLY A 27 -3.72 -7.54 -6.08
CA GLY A 27 -3.95 -6.67 -4.92
C GLY A 27 -5.21 -5.83 -5.12
N SER A 28 -5.28 -5.02 -6.19
CA SER A 28 -6.43 -4.13 -6.45
C SER A 28 -7.75 -4.87 -6.69
N ILE A 29 -7.73 -6.04 -7.35
CA ILE A 29 -8.90 -6.91 -7.55
C ILE A 29 -9.32 -7.61 -6.25
N GLY A 30 -8.36 -8.04 -5.43
CA GLY A 30 -8.60 -8.66 -4.12
C GLY A 30 -9.22 -7.69 -3.11
N TYR A 31 -8.79 -6.43 -3.08
CA TYR A 31 -9.32 -5.42 -2.17
C TYR A 31 -10.74 -4.97 -2.50
N ALA A 32 -11.12 -4.93 -3.79
CA ALA A 32 -12.51 -4.70 -4.20
C ALA A 32 -13.45 -5.87 -3.82
N ALA A 33 -12.92 -7.09 -3.70
CA ALA A 33 -13.65 -8.24 -3.18
C ALA A 33 -13.73 -8.22 -1.64
N LEU A 34 -12.66 -7.79 -0.95
CA LEU A 34 -12.63 -7.59 0.51
C LEU A 34 -13.59 -6.48 0.95
N GLY A 35 -13.65 -5.38 0.19
CA GLY A 35 -14.58 -4.28 0.47
C GLY A 35 -16.05 -4.72 0.42
N ARG A 36 -16.44 -5.44 -0.64
CA ARG A 36 -17.79 -6.02 -0.75
C ARG A 36 -18.11 -7.02 0.37
N ARG A 37 -17.10 -7.71 0.91
CA ARG A 37 -17.25 -8.65 2.03
C ARG A 37 -17.40 -7.93 3.37
N GLY A 38 -16.73 -6.80 3.56
CA GLY A 38 -16.89 -5.91 4.71
C GLY A 38 -18.26 -5.23 4.74
N GLU A 39 -18.76 -4.77 3.59
CA GLU A 39 -20.11 -4.20 3.46
C GLU A 39 -21.22 -5.20 3.78
N ALA A 40 -21.00 -6.49 3.49
CA ALA A 40 -21.95 -7.57 3.73
C ALA A 40 -21.80 -8.25 5.10
N ALA A 41 -20.84 -7.82 5.93
CA ALA A 41 -20.65 -8.38 7.26
C ALA A 41 -21.77 -7.91 8.21
N ALA A 42 -22.23 -8.82 9.08
CA ALA A 42 -23.27 -8.51 10.07
C ALA A 42 -22.79 -7.49 11.14
N ASP A 43 -21.47 -7.40 11.36
CA ASP A 43 -20.81 -6.41 12.24
C ASP A 43 -19.45 -6.00 11.63
N PRO A 44 -19.43 -5.02 10.70
CA PRO A 44 -18.20 -4.61 10.03
C PRO A 44 -17.26 -3.86 10.97
N LEU A 45 -15.98 -4.20 11.00
CA LEU A 45 -14.97 -3.50 11.78
C LEU A 45 -14.51 -2.22 11.06
N ALA A 46 -13.96 -1.24 11.79
CA ALA A 46 -13.43 -0.02 11.19
C ALA A 46 -12.35 -0.30 10.12
N LYS A 47 -11.54 -1.35 10.31
CA LYS A 47 -10.53 -1.79 9.33
C LYS A 47 -11.15 -2.28 8.01
N ASP A 48 -12.36 -2.82 8.04
CA ASP A 48 -13.06 -3.30 6.85
C ASP A 48 -13.51 -2.09 6.03
N TRP A 49 -14.10 -1.10 6.69
CA TRP A 49 -14.46 0.18 6.06
C TRP A 49 -13.26 1.00 5.57
N ARG A 50 -12.10 0.96 6.27
CA ARG A 50 -10.85 1.52 5.73
C ARG A 50 -10.45 0.86 4.41
N THR A 51 -10.53 -0.47 4.35
CA THR A 51 -10.18 -1.24 3.17
C THR A 51 -11.10 -0.89 1.99
N VAL A 52 -12.41 -0.76 2.26
CA VAL A 52 -13.40 -0.26 1.28
C VAL A 52 -13.03 1.14 0.81
N GLY A 53 -12.74 2.06 1.74
CA GLY A 53 -12.41 3.45 1.43
C GLY A 53 -11.17 3.59 0.57
N TRP A 54 -10.11 2.85 0.86
CA TRP A 54 -8.90 2.80 0.03
C TRP A 54 -9.19 2.22 -1.35
N ALA A 55 -9.97 1.13 -1.45
CA ALA A 55 -10.30 0.52 -2.73
C ALA A 55 -11.11 1.46 -3.65
N TYR A 56 -11.98 2.31 -3.09
CA TYR A 56 -12.67 3.35 -3.86
C TYR A 56 -11.75 4.50 -4.26
N ALA A 57 -10.79 4.89 -3.40
CA ALA A 57 -9.80 5.91 -3.72
C ALA A 57 -8.92 5.50 -4.92
N GLU A 58 -8.46 4.24 -4.96
CA GLU A 58 -7.69 3.69 -6.09
C GLU A 58 -8.48 3.68 -7.41
N LYS A 59 -9.81 3.62 -7.34
CA LYS A 59 -10.70 3.73 -8.50
C LYS A 59 -11.01 5.17 -8.89
N GLY A 60 -10.54 6.16 -8.13
CA GLY A 60 -10.87 7.57 -8.30
C GLY A 60 -12.27 7.96 -7.83
N ASP A 61 -12.99 7.07 -7.13
CA ASP A 61 -14.32 7.36 -6.58
C ASP A 61 -14.19 8.00 -5.19
N ALA A 62 -13.91 9.30 -5.18
CA ALA A 62 -13.73 10.09 -3.97
C ALA A 62 -14.97 10.08 -3.06
N ALA A 63 -16.17 10.05 -3.65
CA ALA A 63 -17.43 10.07 -2.90
C ALA A 63 -17.64 8.77 -2.12
N ALA A 64 -17.52 7.62 -2.80
CA ALA A 64 -17.66 6.32 -2.15
C ALA A 64 -16.53 6.08 -1.13
N SER A 65 -15.31 6.57 -1.42
CA SER A 65 -14.19 6.54 -0.49
C SER A 65 -14.51 7.31 0.81
N ALA A 66 -15.02 8.53 0.69
CA ALA A 66 -15.40 9.36 1.83
C ALA A 66 -16.53 8.70 2.66
N GLU A 67 -17.53 8.09 2.03
CA GLU A 67 -18.58 7.37 2.76
C GLU A 67 -18.04 6.20 3.59
N ALA A 68 -17.12 5.42 3.03
CA ALA A 68 -16.50 4.30 3.73
C ALA A 68 -15.67 4.79 4.93
N TYR A 69 -14.83 5.82 4.75
CA TYR A 69 -14.07 6.39 5.87
C TYR A 69 -14.97 7.07 6.91
N ARG A 70 -16.12 7.62 6.52
CA ARG A 70 -17.12 8.14 7.47
C ARG A 70 -17.71 7.04 8.34
N LYS A 71 -17.86 5.81 7.83
CA LYS A 71 -18.24 4.65 8.65
C LYS A 71 -17.09 4.20 9.55
N ALA A 72 -15.86 4.16 9.05
CA ALA A 72 -14.68 3.82 9.85
C ALA A 72 -14.48 4.76 11.05
N THR A 73 -14.66 6.07 10.86
CA THR A 73 -14.54 7.09 11.92
C THR A 73 -15.66 7.00 12.97
N ARG A 74 -16.86 6.52 12.60
CA ARG A 74 -17.95 6.28 13.58
C ARG A 74 -17.65 5.08 14.48
N ILE A 75 -17.02 4.04 13.94
CA ILE A 75 -16.67 2.82 14.69
C ILE A 75 -15.44 3.06 15.56
N GLU A 76 -14.39 3.70 15.01
CA GLU A 76 -13.16 4.04 15.72
C GLU A 76 -12.92 5.56 15.70
N PRO A 77 -13.60 6.35 16.55
CA PRO A 77 -13.47 7.80 16.58
C PRO A 77 -12.12 8.31 17.12
N GLY A 78 -11.34 7.43 17.75
CA GLY A 78 -9.99 7.73 18.28
C GLY A 78 -8.85 7.41 17.32
N ASN A 79 -9.13 6.92 16.11
CA ASN A 79 -8.10 6.54 15.14
C ASN A 79 -7.82 7.70 14.17
N ALA A 80 -6.65 8.33 14.29
CA ALA A 80 -6.25 9.47 13.47
C ALA A 80 -6.21 9.15 11.97
N GLU A 81 -5.79 7.93 11.59
CA GLU A 81 -5.67 7.50 10.19
C GLU A 81 -7.05 7.48 9.48
N ASN A 82 -8.11 7.08 10.19
CA ASN A 82 -9.47 7.10 9.65
C ASN A 82 -9.92 8.52 9.32
N TRP A 83 -9.60 9.46 10.20
CA TRP A 83 -9.94 10.88 10.04
C TRP A 83 -9.11 11.54 8.95
N SER A 84 -7.80 11.26 8.86
CA SER A 84 -6.94 11.83 7.82
C SER A 84 -7.31 11.28 6.44
N SER A 85 -7.65 10.00 6.33
CA SER A 85 -8.14 9.38 5.10
C SER A 85 -9.52 9.91 4.66
N LEU A 86 -10.43 10.18 5.61
CA LEU A 86 -11.69 10.87 5.32
C LEU A 86 -11.45 12.28 4.76
N GLY A 87 -10.54 13.03 5.39
CA GLY A 87 -10.16 14.36 4.95
C GLY A 87 -9.58 14.38 3.54
N GLU A 88 -8.67 13.46 3.24
CA GLU A 88 -8.12 13.24 1.90
C GLU A 88 -9.23 12.92 0.88
N ALA A 89 -10.08 11.94 1.16
CA ALA A 89 -11.13 11.50 0.24
C ALA A 89 -12.11 12.63 -0.08
N LEU A 90 -12.49 13.45 0.91
CA LEU A 90 -13.39 14.60 0.73
C LEU A 90 -12.73 15.75 -0.06
N GLN A 91 -11.43 15.96 0.11
CA GLN A 91 -10.71 17.07 -0.52
C GLN A 91 -10.22 16.71 -1.94
N THR A 92 -10.01 15.43 -2.22
CA THR A 92 -9.51 14.93 -3.50
C THR A 92 -10.45 15.28 -4.65
N GLY A 93 -9.91 15.84 -5.72
CA GLY A 93 -10.68 16.29 -6.88
C GLY A 93 -11.44 17.61 -6.69
N SER A 94 -11.51 18.15 -5.47
CA SER A 94 -12.09 19.47 -5.22
C SER A 94 -11.08 20.59 -5.52
N ARG A 95 -11.59 21.68 -6.09
CA ARG A 95 -10.83 22.91 -6.37
C ARG A 95 -11.07 24.00 -5.31
N THR A 96 -11.79 23.68 -4.26
CA THR A 96 -12.12 24.59 -3.16
C THR A 96 -11.97 23.87 -1.82
N VAL A 97 -11.84 24.64 -0.74
CA VAL A 97 -11.82 24.09 0.61
C VAL A 97 -13.15 23.41 0.91
N VAL A 98 -13.10 22.14 1.29
CA VAL A 98 -14.29 21.39 1.72
C VAL A 98 -14.38 21.46 3.26
N PRO A 99 -15.42 22.08 3.85
CA PRO A 99 -15.52 22.25 5.30
C PRO A 99 -15.47 20.94 6.09
N GLU A 100 -16.13 19.88 5.59
CA GLU A 100 -16.10 18.56 6.24
C GLU A 100 -14.68 17.96 6.20
N ALA A 101 -13.95 18.13 5.10
CA ALA A 101 -12.55 17.71 5.02
C ALA A 101 -11.70 18.44 6.06
N ALA A 102 -11.88 19.76 6.22
CA ALA A 102 -11.14 20.55 7.20
C ALA A 102 -11.39 20.07 8.64
N GLN A 103 -12.65 19.75 8.96
CA GLN A 103 -13.02 19.19 10.26
C GLN A 103 -12.39 17.81 10.49
N ALA A 104 -12.42 16.94 9.49
CA ALA A 104 -11.81 15.61 9.58
C ALA A 104 -10.29 15.68 9.78
N LEU A 105 -9.61 16.53 9.00
CA LEU A 105 -8.16 16.73 9.13
C LEU A 105 -7.77 17.37 10.47
N ALA A 106 -8.54 18.35 10.95
CA ALA A 106 -8.33 18.92 12.29
C ALA A 106 -8.51 17.87 13.39
N ARG A 107 -9.48 16.96 13.24
CA ARG A 107 -9.66 15.84 14.16
C ARG A 107 -8.48 14.86 14.14
N ALA A 108 -7.95 14.55 12.96
CA ALA A 108 -6.75 13.72 12.82
C ALA A 108 -5.55 14.34 13.54
N ILE A 109 -5.26 15.63 13.32
CA ILE A 109 -4.18 16.35 14.01
C ILE A 109 -4.37 16.41 15.53
N ALA A 110 -5.60 16.54 16.00
CA ALA A 110 -5.88 16.52 17.44
C ALA A 110 -5.62 15.14 18.09
N LEU A 111 -5.70 14.06 17.31
CA LEU A 111 -5.42 12.69 17.76
C LEU A 111 -3.94 12.33 17.59
N ASP A 112 -3.34 12.71 16.46
CA ASP A 112 -1.93 12.53 16.13
C ASP A 112 -1.40 13.79 15.42
N PRO A 113 -0.68 14.68 16.13
CA PRO A 113 -0.07 15.87 15.54
C PRO A 113 0.99 15.56 14.46
N SER A 114 1.49 14.33 14.39
CA SER A 114 2.51 13.91 13.44
C SER A 114 1.95 13.28 12.16
N ASP A 115 0.62 13.07 12.06
CA ASP A 115 -0.02 12.46 10.89
C ASP A 115 0.32 13.24 9.60
N ALA A 116 1.16 12.62 8.77
CA ALA A 116 1.70 13.24 7.57
C ALA A 116 0.62 13.57 6.53
N ARG A 117 -0.41 12.72 6.41
CA ARG A 117 -1.54 12.93 5.48
C ARG A 117 -2.35 14.14 5.92
N ALA A 118 -2.69 14.23 7.20
CA ALA A 118 -3.43 15.35 7.75
C ALA A 118 -2.67 16.67 7.58
N ARG A 119 -1.37 16.68 7.89
CA ARG A 119 -0.48 17.85 7.70
C ARG A 119 -0.41 18.27 6.23
N TYR A 120 -0.32 17.31 5.30
CA TYR A 120 -0.29 17.57 3.87
C TYR A 120 -1.60 18.22 3.39
N PHE A 121 -2.76 17.63 3.69
CA PHE A 121 -4.04 18.11 3.18
C PHE A 121 -4.52 19.40 3.87
N LEU A 122 -4.10 19.69 5.12
CA LEU A 122 -4.31 21.03 5.71
C LEU A 122 -3.54 22.11 4.95
N ALA A 123 -2.33 21.80 4.48
CA ALA A 123 -1.57 22.71 3.62
C ALA A 123 -2.19 22.83 2.22
N VAL A 124 -2.79 21.77 1.67
CA VAL A 124 -3.65 21.86 0.46
C VAL A 124 -4.81 22.83 0.70
N GLN A 125 -5.48 22.76 1.85
CA GLN A 125 -6.57 23.68 2.16
C GLN A 125 -6.13 25.14 2.27
N LYS A 126 -4.94 25.39 2.84
CA LYS A 126 -4.33 26.73 2.85
C LYS A 126 -4.11 27.24 1.44
N ASP A 127 -3.57 26.40 0.56
CA ASP A 127 -3.31 26.73 -0.83
C ASP A 127 -4.60 27.03 -1.60
N LEU A 128 -5.64 26.20 -1.41
CA LEU A 128 -6.97 26.42 -2.01
C LEU A 128 -7.66 27.69 -1.47
N ALA A 129 -7.35 28.09 -0.24
CA ALA A 129 -7.82 29.35 0.36
C ALA A 129 -7.01 30.58 -0.08
N GLY A 130 -5.98 30.41 -0.93
CA GLY A 130 -5.11 31.48 -1.40
C GLY A 130 -3.91 31.79 -0.48
N ASP A 131 -3.78 31.12 0.67
CA ASP A 131 -2.61 31.19 1.55
C ASP A 131 -1.47 30.30 1.01
N HIS A 132 -1.02 30.59 -0.22
CA HIS A 132 0.04 29.82 -0.90
C HIS A 132 1.37 29.85 -0.12
N LYS A 133 1.67 30.99 0.51
CA LYS A 133 2.87 31.15 1.34
C LYS A 133 2.79 30.28 2.59
N GLY A 134 1.65 30.26 3.28
CA GLY A 134 1.43 29.40 4.44
C GLY A 134 1.40 27.92 4.08
N ALA A 135 0.84 27.55 2.92
CA ALA A 135 0.88 26.18 2.40
C ALA A 135 2.31 25.70 2.17
N ILE A 136 3.13 26.50 1.47
CA ILE A 136 4.56 26.21 1.24
C ILE A 136 5.30 26.05 2.57
N ALA A 137 5.06 26.93 3.54
CA ALA A 137 5.69 26.84 4.85
C ALA A 137 5.31 25.53 5.58
N ALA A 138 4.03 25.16 5.55
CA ALA A 138 3.52 23.94 6.19
C ALA A 138 4.05 22.67 5.51
N TRP A 139 4.06 22.60 4.18
CA TRP A 139 4.67 21.48 3.44
C TRP A 139 6.18 21.39 3.65
N SER A 140 6.88 22.53 3.75
CA SER A 140 8.32 22.54 4.03
C SER A 140 8.62 22.00 5.44
N ALA A 141 7.78 22.33 6.42
CA ALA A 141 7.88 21.77 7.77
C ALA A 141 7.59 20.26 7.78
N LEU A 142 6.57 19.80 7.03
CA LEU A 142 6.29 18.38 6.85
C LEU A 142 7.48 17.64 6.22
N LEU A 143 8.09 18.23 5.18
CA LEU A 143 9.26 17.65 4.53
C LEU A 143 10.46 17.51 5.48
N LYS A 144 10.67 18.49 6.35
CA LYS A 144 11.73 18.44 7.38
C LYS A 144 11.53 17.29 8.35
N ASP A 145 10.29 16.97 8.71
CA ASP A 145 9.95 15.89 9.63
C ASP A 145 9.78 14.53 8.91
N THR A 146 9.93 14.49 7.58
CA THR A 146 9.74 13.28 6.78
C THR A 146 10.93 12.34 6.96
N PRO A 147 10.71 11.05 7.27
CA PRO A 147 11.79 10.06 7.37
C PRO A 147 12.59 9.93 6.06
N PRO A 148 13.92 9.73 6.12
CA PRO A 148 14.74 9.49 4.94
C PRO A 148 14.21 8.37 4.05
N GLY A 149 14.04 8.64 2.76
CA GLY A 149 13.58 7.64 1.78
C GLY A 149 12.08 7.37 1.77
N ALA A 150 11.28 8.23 2.41
CA ALA A 150 9.83 8.15 2.33
C ALA A 150 9.35 8.24 0.86
N PRO A 151 8.46 7.35 0.40
CA PRO A 151 8.07 7.29 -1.01
C PRO A 151 7.35 8.56 -1.51
N TRP A 152 6.79 9.37 -0.61
CA TRP A 152 6.12 10.63 -0.92
C TRP A 152 7.05 11.87 -0.89
N GLU A 153 8.32 11.73 -0.53
CA GLU A 153 9.25 12.86 -0.37
C GLU A 153 9.43 13.66 -1.67
N ALA A 154 9.63 12.96 -2.79
CA ALA A 154 9.84 13.56 -4.10
C ALA A 154 8.61 14.38 -4.56
N ASP A 155 7.42 13.85 -4.29
CA ASP A 155 6.15 14.47 -4.66
C ASP A 155 5.89 15.72 -3.83
N LEU A 156 6.17 15.67 -2.53
CA LEU A 156 6.06 16.82 -1.64
C LEU A 156 7.00 17.97 -2.06
N ARG A 157 8.25 17.66 -2.41
CA ARG A 157 9.23 18.64 -2.94
C ARG A 157 8.72 19.29 -4.22
N ARG A 158 8.16 18.49 -5.13
CA ARG A 158 7.57 18.96 -6.39
C ARG A 158 6.37 19.86 -6.13
N THR A 159 5.45 19.47 -5.25
CA THR A 159 4.30 20.30 -4.85
C THR A 159 4.74 21.67 -4.32
N ILE A 160 5.76 21.71 -3.46
CA ILE A 160 6.32 22.98 -2.94
C ILE A 160 6.86 23.85 -4.07
N GLY A 161 7.69 23.29 -4.96
CA GLY A 161 8.29 24.02 -6.07
C GLY A 161 7.29 24.53 -7.09
N GLU A 162 6.33 23.69 -7.48
CA GLU A 162 5.26 24.05 -8.42
C GLU A 162 4.34 25.12 -7.84
N THR A 163 4.01 25.03 -6.55
CA THR A 163 3.19 26.03 -5.87
C THR A 163 3.89 27.36 -5.74
N ALA A 164 5.20 27.36 -5.47
CA ALA A 164 6.00 28.58 -5.46
C ALA A 164 6.03 29.22 -6.85
N LYS A 165 6.35 28.43 -7.87
CA LYS A 165 6.45 28.89 -9.26
C LYS A 165 5.13 29.48 -9.79
N ARG A 166 4.01 28.76 -9.65
CA ARG A 166 2.71 29.19 -10.20
C ARG A 166 2.17 30.47 -9.55
N ASN A 167 2.63 30.78 -8.33
CA ASN A 167 2.20 31.94 -7.56
C ASN A 167 3.28 33.05 -7.50
N GLY A 168 4.36 32.95 -8.28
CA GLY A 168 5.42 33.96 -8.31
C GLY A 168 6.18 34.12 -6.98
N LEU A 169 6.23 33.07 -6.16
CA LEU A 169 6.92 33.05 -4.87
C LEU A 169 8.33 32.47 -5.01
N ALA A 170 9.25 32.95 -4.17
CA ALA A 170 10.57 32.34 -4.06
C ALA A 170 10.46 30.91 -3.51
N ALA A 171 11.14 29.96 -4.15
CA ALA A 171 11.23 28.60 -3.65
C ALA A 171 11.99 28.58 -2.31
N PRO A 172 11.46 27.92 -1.26
CA PRO A 172 12.18 27.80 0.00
C PRO A 172 13.44 26.93 -0.17
N ALA A 173 14.45 27.18 0.66
CA ALA A 173 15.58 26.27 0.78
C ALA A 173 15.11 24.98 1.49
N LEU A 174 14.99 23.90 0.72
CA LEU A 174 14.59 22.59 1.23
C LEU A 174 15.83 21.80 1.68
N PRO A 175 15.72 20.94 2.70
CA PRO A 175 16.80 20.00 3.04
C PRO A 175 17.17 19.17 1.80
N PRO A 176 18.42 18.74 1.61
CA PRO A 176 18.76 17.86 0.49
C PRO A 176 17.91 16.58 0.54
N PRO A 177 17.57 15.97 -0.61
CA PRO A 177 16.93 14.68 -0.60
C PRO A 177 17.77 13.69 0.20
N ALA A 178 17.12 12.85 0.99
CA ALA A 178 17.83 11.78 1.68
C ALA A 178 18.63 10.98 0.65
N ALA A 179 19.92 10.76 0.92
CA ALA A 179 20.72 9.86 0.11
C ALA A 179 19.98 8.52 0.08
N ALA A 180 19.65 8.04 -1.13
CA ALA A 180 19.10 6.71 -1.30
C ALA A 180 19.96 5.76 -0.47
N ALA A 181 19.32 4.95 0.38
CA ALA A 181 20.03 3.93 1.15
C ALA A 181 20.98 3.18 0.19
N PRO A 182 22.23 2.88 0.61
CA PRO A 182 23.22 2.30 -0.28
C PRO A 182 22.64 1.10 -1.02
N ALA A 183 22.82 1.11 -2.33
CA ALA A 183 22.36 0.08 -3.25
C ALA A 183 23.11 -1.23 -3.03
N THR A 184 22.81 -1.94 -1.95
CA THR A 184 22.99 -3.40 -1.85
C THR A 184 21.69 -4.14 -2.18
N ALA A 185 20.65 -3.41 -2.63
CA ALA A 185 19.54 -3.96 -3.39
C ALA A 185 19.66 -3.47 -4.84
N ALA A 186 19.64 -4.40 -5.80
CA ALA A 186 19.73 -4.11 -7.22
C ALA A 186 18.70 -3.04 -7.66
N PRO A 187 19.05 -2.17 -8.63
CA PRO A 187 18.20 -1.04 -9.00
C PRO A 187 17.00 -1.54 -9.81
N ALA A 188 15.79 -1.17 -9.40
CA ALA A 188 14.61 -1.21 -10.25
C ALA A 188 14.34 0.20 -10.83
N THR A 189 15.27 0.70 -11.64
CA THR A 189 15.04 1.88 -12.48
C THR A 189 14.62 1.44 -13.87
N ALA A 190 13.32 1.27 -14.04
CA ALA A 190 12.59 1.57 -15.27
C ALA A 190 11.12 1.64 -14.85
N ALA A 191 10.47 2.79 -15.03
CA ALA A 191 9.03 2.86 -15.01
C ALA A 191 8.53 1.88 -16.08
N ILE A 192 7.96 0.76 -15.62
CA ILE A 192 7.20 -0.14 -16.48
C ILE A 192 6.01 0.72 -16.93
N PRO A 193 5.83 0.98 -18.24
CA PRO A 193 4.64 1.66 -18.71
C PRO A 193 3.42 0.94 -18.14
N GLY A 194 2.47 1.70 -17.57
CA GLY A 194 1.23 1.12 -17.07
C GLY A 194 0.57 0.23 -18.13
N PRO A 195 -0.16 -0.82 -17.72
CA PRO A 195 -0.75 -1.76 -18.65
C PRO A 195 -1.59 -1.01 -19.70
N THR A 196 -1.37 -1.32 -20.96
CA THR A 196 -2.09 -0.69 -22.08
C THR A 196 -3.59 -0.99 -21.97
N PRO A 197 -4.46 -0.17 -22.58
CA PRO A 197 -5.90 -0.46 -22.62
C PRO A 197 -6.23 -1.86 -23.16
N GLU A 198 -5.43 -2.38 -24.10
CA GLU A 198 -5.52 -3.77 -24.59
C GLU A 198 -5.16 -4.80 -23.52
N GLN A 199 -4.14 -4.53 -22.70
CA GLN A 199 -3.74 -5.40 -21.59
C GLN A 199 -4.79 -5.41 -20.46
N LEU A 200 -5.47 -4.29 -20.23
CA LEU A 200 -6.60 -4.20 -19.31
C LEU A 200 -7.84 -4.94 -19.84
N ALA A 201 -8.12 -4.85 -21.14
CA ALA A 201 -9.19 -5.60 -21.78
C ALA A 201 -8.92 -7.12 -21.76
N ALA A 202 -7.68 -7.53 -21.98
CA ALA A 202 -7.26 -8.94 -21.90
C ALA A 202 -7.33 -9.48 -20.45
N ALA A 203 -7.02 -8.65 -19.44
CA ALA A 203 -7.16 -9.03 -18.03
C ALA A 203 -8.65 -9.21 -17.62
N GLY A 204 -9.55 -8.42 -18.21
CA GLY A 204 -11.00 -8.58 -18.06
C GLY A 204 -11.58 -9.78 -18.80
N ALA A 205 -10.83 -10.40 -19.72
CA ALA A 205 -11.24 -11.58 -20.49
C ALA A 205 -10.86 -12.91 -19.82
N ILE A 206 -10.19 -12.89 -18.67
CA ILE A 206 -9.85 -14.12 -17.93
C ILE A 206 -11.14 -14.66 -17.31
N PRO A 207 -11.55 -15.91 -17.62
CA PRO A 207 -12.73 -16.53 -17.06
C PRO A 207 -12.74 -16.50 -15.53
N PRO A 208 -13.92 -16.29 -14.89
CA PRO A 208 -14.05 -16.39 -13.44
C PRO A 208 -13.47 -17.73 -12.93
N GLY A 209 -12.50 -17.66 -12.01
CA GLY A 209 -11.83 -18.83 -11.42
C GLY A 209 -10.52 -19.27 -12.10
N GLU A 210 -10.15 -18.75 -13.27
CA GLU A 210 -8.83 -19.03 -13.86
C GLU A 210 -7.71 -18.21 -13.21
N GLN A 211 -8.03 -16.98 -12.80
CA GLN A 211 -7.12 -16.12 -12.00
C GLN A 211 -6.76 -16.78 -10.66
N ASP A 212 -7.73 -17.41 -9.98
CA ASP A 212 -7.52 -18.11 -8.71
C ASP A 212 -6.60 -19.32 -8.88
N LYS A 213 -6.75 -20.06 -9.98
CA LYS A 213 -5.88 -21.21 -10.30
C LYS A 213 -4.44 -20.75 -10.53
N MET A 214 -4.25 -19.66 -11.27
CA MET A 214 -2.92 -19.09 -11.47
C MET A 214 -2.31 -18.61 -10.15
N ALA A 215 -3.09 -17.91 -9.32
CA ALA A 215 -2.64 -17.42 -8.03
C ALA A 215 -2.23 -18.58 -7.09
N ARG A 216 -3.05 -19.63 -7.00
CA ARG A 216 -2.71 -20.86 -6.24
C ARG A 216 -1.42 -21.50 -6.75
N ALA A 217 -1.27 -21.66 -8.07
CA ALA A 217 -0.06 -22.24 -8.65
C ALA A 217 1.22 -21.40 -8.40
N MET A 218 1.09 -20.09 -8.23
CA MET A 218 2.21 -19.21 -7.84
C MET A 218 2.55 -19.39 -6.35
N VAL A 219 1.54 -19.47 -5.50
CA VAL A 219 1.70 -19.71 -4.05
C VAL A 219 2.30 -21.08 -3.78
N ASP A 220 1.91 -22.11 -4.52
CA ASP A 220 2.49 -23.47 -4.39
C ASP A 220 3.96 -23.50 -4.80
N ARG A 221 4.34 -22.75 -5.84
CA ARG A 221 5.75 -22.60 -6.23
C ARG A 221 6.57 -21.88 -5.16
N LEU A 222 6.00 -20.88 -4.49
CA LEU A 222 6.64 -20.22 -3.35
C LEU A 222 6.82 -21.21 -2.19
N ALA A 223 5.78 -21.99 -1.85
CA ALA A 223 5.86 -23.01 -0.81
C ALA A 223 6.93 -24.06 -1.11
N ALA A 224 7.00 -24.57 -2.34
CA ALA A 224 8.01 -25.53 -2.76
C ALA A 224 9.44 -24.96 -2.68
N ARG A 225 9.62 -23.68 -3.03
CA ARG A 225 10.92 -23.00 -2.90
C ARG A 225 11.35 -22.89 -1.44
N LEU A 226 10.44 -22.52 -0.55
CA LEU A 226 10.73 -22.37 0.88
C LEU A 226 10.97 -23.71 1.56
N ALA A 227 10.31 -24.78 1.11
CA ALA A 227 10.63 -26.12 1.55
C ALA A 227 12.06 -26.53 1.15
N ALA A 228 12.54 -26.11 -0.03
CA ALA A 228 13.90 -26.37 -0.49
C ALA A 228 14.95 -25.47 0.18
N ASN A 229 14.62 -24.20 0.42
CA ASN A 229 15.47 -23.19 1.04
C ASN A 229 14.72 -22.54 2.22
N PRO A 230 14.77 -23.15 3.41
CA PRO A 230 13.91 -22.76 4.53
C PRO A 230 14.37 -21.51 5.29
N ASP A 231 15.61 -21.07 5.08
CA ASP A 231 16.21 -19.88 5.71
C ASP A 231 15.77 -18.57 5.01
N ASP A 232 14.46 -18.36 4.92
CA ASP A 232 13.85 -17.17 4.32
C ASP A 232 12.61 -16.74 5.12
N ALA A 233 12.82 -15.98 6.20
CA ALA A 233 11.76 -15.52 7.08
C ALA A 233 10.73 -14.66 6.35
N ASP A 234 11.19 -13.78 5.46
CA ASP A 234 10.34 -12.92 4.65
C ASP A 234 9.50 -13.70 3.64
N GLY A 235 10.06 -14.78 3.09
CA GLY A 235 9.36 -15.74 2.25
C GLY A 235 8.25 -16.48 2.98
N TRP A 236 8.49 -16.98 4.19
CA TRP A 236 7.44 -17.61 5.01
C TRP A 236 6.32 -16.63 5.39
N ILE A 237 6.67 -15.38 5.74
CA ILE A 237 5.68 -14.32 5.98
C ILE A 237 4.86 -14.04 4.73
N ARG A 238 5.51 -13.96 3.57
CA ARG A 238 4.84 -13.77 2.28
C ARG A 238 3.90 -14.93 1.97
N LEU A 239 4.32 -16.17 2.20
CA LEU A 239 3.49 -17.36 1.98
C LEU A 239 2.23 -17.36 2.86
N MET A 240 2.36 -17.04 4.16
CA MET A 240 1.21 -16.91 5.07
C MET A 240 0.20 -15.86 4.56
N ARG A 241 0.69 -14.68 4.19
CA ARG A 241 -0.14 -13.59 3.67
C ARG A 241 -0.84 -13.97 2.36
N SER A 242 -0.11 -14.57 1.43
CA SER A 242 -0.67 -14.99 0.14
C SER A 242 -1.77 -16.05 0.30
N ARG A 243 -1.61 -17.00 1.23
CA ARG A 243 -2.65 -18.01 1.52
C ARG A 243 -3.86 -17.39 2.23
N ALA A 244 -3.66 -16.44 3.13
CA ALA A 244 -4.76 -15.69 3.75
C ALA A 244 -5.61 -14.93 2.71
N VAL A 245 -4.97 -14.26 1.74
CA VAL A 245 -5.66 -13.58 0.62
C VAL A 245 -6.47 -14.55 -0.24
N LEU A 246 -5.95 -15.76 -0.45
CA LEU A 246 -6.66 -16.83 -1.18
C LEU A 246 -7.76 -17.53 -0.36
N ASN A 247 -8.09 -17.02 0.84
CA ASN A 247 -9.06 -17.62 1.76
C ASN A 247 -8.69 -19.08 2.11
N ASP A 248 -7.39 -19.37 2.24
CA ASP A 248 -6.81 -20.64 2.66
C ASP A 248 -6.16 -20.50 4.06
N PRO A 249 -6.95 -20.45 5.14
CA PRO A 249 -6.44 -20.31 6.50
C PRO A 249 -5.69 -21.58 6.97
N ALA A 250 -6.05 -22.76 6.44
CA ALA A 250 -5.37 -24.01 6.77
C ALA A 250 -3.93 -23.99 6.25
N GLY A 251 -3.74 -23.64 4.98
CA GLY A 251 -2.41 -23.50 4.42
C GLY A 251 -1.62 -22.34 5.05
N ALA A 252 -2.26 -21.23 5.43
CA ALA A 252 -1.56 -20.15 6.12
C ALA A 252 -1.00 -20.60 7.49
N ARG A 253 -1.76 -21.37 8.28
CA ARG A 253 -1.27 -21.99 9.53
C ARG A 253 -0.18 -23.02 9.27
N GLN A 254 -0.28 -23.80 8.20
CA GLN A 254 0.77 -24.73 7.82
C GLN A 254 2.08 -23.99 7.52
N ALA A 255 2.01 -22.90 6.75
CA ALA A 255 3.18 -22.08 6.44
C ALA A 255 3.84 -21.47 7.69
N LEU A 256 3.03 -21.06 8.68
CA LEU A 256 3.56 -20.66 10.00
C LEU A 256 4.30 -21.81 10.67
N GLY A 257 3.69 -22.99 10.74
CA GLY A 257 4.28 -24.18 11.36
C GLY A 257 5.61 -24.57 10.70
N ASP A 258 5.64 -24.60 9.37
CA ASP A 258 6.83 -24.92 8.58
C ASP A 258 7.93 -23.88 8.78
N GLY A 259 7.58 -22.58 8.77
CA GLY A 259 8.52 -21.50 9.04
C GLY A 259 9.08 -21.53 10.47
N LEU A 260 8.24 -21.77 11.48
CA LEU A 260 8.71 -21.90 12.87
C LEU A 260 9.67 -23.08 13.04
N LYS A 261 9.39 -24.20 12.35
CA LYS A 261 10.26 -25.37 12.32
C LYS A 261 11.59 -25.07 11.61
N ALA A 262 11.56 -24.32 10.50
CA ALA A 262 12.75 -23.89 9.76
C ALA A 262 13.71 -23.07 10.63
N PHE A 263 13.17 -22.17 11.46
CA PHE A 263 13.98 -21.28 12.30
C PHE A 263 14.29 -21.80 13.71
N GLY A 264 13.75 -22.96 14.11
CA GLY A 264 14.22 -23.74 15.26
C GLY A 264 14.47 -22.98 16.57
N LYS A 265 15.73 -22.58 16.82
CA LYS A 265 16.16 -21.86 18.05
C LYS A 265 16.30 -20.35 17.88
N ASP A 266 16.14 -19.82 16.67
CA ASP A 266 16.14 -18.38 16.42
C ASP A 266 14.85 -17.75 16.93
N ALA A 267 14.88 -17.39 18.22
CA ALA A 267 13.74 -16.81 18.92
C ALA A 267 13.28 -15.47 18.31
N ALA A 268 14.21 -14.67 17.76
CA ALA A 268 13.89 -13.38 17.16
C ALA A 268 13.09 -13.58 15.87
N THR A 269 13.54 -14.48 15.00
CA THR A 269 12.83 -14.79 13.75
C THR A 269 11.51 -15.51 14.01
N GLN A 270 11.45 -16.41 15.00
CA GLN A 270 10.19 -17.02 15.41
C GLN A 270 9.18 -16.01 15.96
N ALA A 271 9.63 -15.03 16.75
CA ALA A 271 8.77 -13.95 17.24
C ALA A 271 8.22 -13.11 16.08
N ARG A 272 9.07 -12.81 15.09
CA ARG A 272 8.67 -12.10 13.86
C ARG A 272 7.60 -12.87 13.06
N LEU A 273 7.77 -14.18 12.88
CA LEU A 273 6.78 -15.04 12.21
C LEU A 273 5.45 -15.09 12.96
N LYS A 274 5.48 -15.23 14.29
CA LYS A 274 4.28 -15.22 15.13
C LYS A 274 3.56 -13.88 15.10
N ALA A 275 4.30 -12.77 15.14
CA ALA A 275 3.72 -11.43 15.03
C ALA A 275 3.02 -11.22 13.68
N ALA A 276 3.65 -11.67 12.58
CA ALA A 276 3.04 -11.63 11.26
C ALA A 276 1.78 -12.51 11.17
N ALA A 277 1.77 -13.69 11.82
CA ALA A 277 0.60 -14.55 11.88
C ALA A 277 -0.55 -13.95 12.72
N ALA A 278 -0.24 -13.30 13.84
CA ALA A 278 -1.22 -12.63 14.67
C ALA A 278 -1.94 -11.49 13.93
N GLN A 279 -1.21 -10.75 13.07
CA GLN A 279 -1.81 -9.74 12.18
C GLN A 279 -2.83 -10.34 11.19
N LEU A 280 -2.71 -11.63 10.88
CA LEU A 280 -3.59 -12.37 9.97
C LEU A 280 -4.71 -13.12 10.70
N GLY A 281 -4.76 -13.05 12.03
CA GLY A 281 -5.76 -13.77 12.84
C GLY A 281 -5.60 -15.29 12.84
N LEU A 282 -4.36 -15.78 12.65
CA LEU A 282 -4.04 -17.22 12.58
C LEU A 282 -3.79 -17.85 13.95
#